data_AF-A0A961QUH4-F1
#
_entry.id   AF-A0A961QUH4-F1
#
_cell.length_a   1.000
_cell.length_b   1.000
_cell.length_c   1.000
_cell.angle_alpha   90.00
_cell.angle_beta   90.00
_cell.angle_gamma   90.00
#
_symmetry.space_group_name_H-M   'P 1'
#
loop_
_entity.id
_entity.type
_entity.pdbx_description
1 polymer ?
#
loop_
_entity_poly.entity_id
_entity_poly.type
_entity_poly.pdbx_seq_one_letter_code
_entity_poly.pdbx_strand_id
1 'polypeptide(L)' 'FKVPIEERDFLIEADPETFFTTDHHRPWPLVLARPDRLDPDWARANIERIWRAQVKKRTLKAWEARQ' A
#
# COMPACT_ATOMS: atom_id res chain seq x y z
N PHE A 1 2.81 2.12 3.25
CA PHE A 1 2.12 1.13 2.41
C PHE A 1 3.12 0.21 1.75
N LYS A 2 2.91 -1.11 1.81
CA LYS A 2 3.81 -2.08 1.16
C LYS A 2 3.55 -2.06 -0.35
N VAL A 3 4.59 -1.78 -1.13
CA VAL A 3 4.56 -1.67 -2.60
C VAL A 3 5.94 -2.06 -3.14
N PRO A 4 6.08 -2.67 -4.33
CA PRO A 4 7.37 -2.86 -4.99
C PRO A 4 8.16 -1.54 -5.06
N ILE A 5 9.49 -1.63 -5.14
CA ILE A 5 10.37 -0.46 -5.16
C ILE A 5 10.06 0.43 -6.38
N GLU A 6 9.78 -0.18 -7.52
CA GLU A 6 9.44 0.49 -8.76
C GLU A 6 8.09 1.23 -8.63
N GLU A 7 7.08 0.60 -8.01
CA GLU A 7 5.78 1.23 -7.73
C GLU A 7 5.93 2.39 -6.75
N ARG A 8 6.76 2.25 -5.71
CA ARG A 8 7.07 3.34 -4.76
C ARG A 8 7.66 4.54 -5.49
N ASP A 9 8.69 4.31 -6.30
CA ASP A 9 9.41 5.40 -6.97
C ASP A 9 8.48 6.12 -7.97
N PHE A 10 7.64 5.37 -8.68
CA PHE A 10 6.60 5.94 -9.53
C PHE A 10 5.57 6.76 -8.75
N LEU A 11 5.08 6.27 -7.60
CA LEU A 11 4.12 7.02 -6.77
C LEU A 11 4.70 8.34 -6.25
N ILE A 12 5.98 8.33 -5.85
CA ILE A 12 6.69 9.54 -5.39
C ILE A 12 6.90 10.50 -6.56
N GLU A 13 7.22 10.01 -7.75
CA GLU A 13 7.37 10.85 -8.95
C GLU A 13 6.04 11.48 -9.39
N ALA A 14 4.97 10.70 -9.39
CA ALA A 14 3.65 11.12 -9.85
C ALA A 14 2.94 12.08 -8.88
N ASP A 15 3.08 11.88 -7.57
CA ASP A 15 2.47 12.71 -6.54
C ASP A 15 3.37 12.82 -5.29
N PRO A 16 4.41 13.68 -5.35
CA PRO A 16 5.37 13.86 -4.26
C PRO A 16 4.79 14.57 -3.02
N GLU A 17 3.65 15.25 -3.18
CA GLU A 17 2.96 15.91 -2.05
C GLU A 17 2.24 14.87 -1.19
N THR A 18 1.69 13.82 -1.80
CA THR A 18 1.06 12.71 -1.09
C THR A 18 2.08 11.66 -0.65
N PHE A 19 2.96 11.21 -1.54
CA PHE A 19 3.85 10.06 -1.32
C PHE A 19 5.30 10.47 -1.15
N PHE A 20 5.98 9.84 -0.20
CA PHE A 20 7.38 10.10 0.07
C PHE A 20 8.11 8.88 0.64
N THR A 21 9.44 8.99 0.73
CA THR A 21 10.28 8.06 1.48
C THR A 21 11.29 8.83 2.31
N THR A 22 11.99 8.14 3.21
CA THR A 22 13.14 8.69 3.94
C THR A 22 14.33 7.76 3.77
N ASP A 23 15.54 8.21 4.10
CA ASP A 23 16.74 7.38 3.93
C ASP A 23 16.68 6.06 4.72
N HIS A 24 16.02 6.04 5.88
CA HIS A 24 15.75 4.82 6.63
C HIS A 24 14.85 3.82 5.87
N HIS A 25 13.89 4.33 5.09
CA HIS A 25 12.89 3.52 4.38
C HIS A 25 13.29 3.17 2.93
N ARG A 26 14.25 3.89 2.35
CA ARG A 26 14.71 3.73 0.95
C ARG A 26 15.10 2.29 0.54
N PRO A 27 15.69 1.44 1.41
CA PRO A 27 16.01 0.06 1.03
C PRO A 27 14.79 -0.88 0.95
N TRP A 28 13.61 -0.46 1.42
CA TRP A 28 12.46 -1.35 1.63
C TRP A 28 11.36 -1.15 0.58
N PRO A 29 10.61 -2.22 0.25
CA PRO A 29 9.46 -2.17 -0.66
C PRO A 29 8.23 -1.59 0.05
N LEU A 30 8.30 -0.30 0.37
CA LEU A 30 7.20 0.45 0.96
C LEU A 30 7.30 1.95 0.63
N VAL A 31 6.16 2.62 0.66
CA VAL A 31 6.02 4.07 0.51
C VAL A 31 5.35 4.68 1.74
N LEU A 32 5.76 5.87 2.16
CA LEU A 32 5.06 6.66 3.17
C LEU A 32 4.07 7.59 2.48
N ALA A 33 3.01 7.98 3.17
CA ALA A 33 2.04 8.92 2.64
C ALA A 33 1.58 9.93 3.69
N ARG A 34 1.24 11.15 3.27
CA ARG A 34 0.69 12.19 4.13
C ARG A 34 -0.82 11.96 4.34
N PRO A 35 -1.27 11.72 5.58
CA PRO A 35 -2.67 11.37 5.83
C PRO A 35 -3.70 12.41 5.38
N ASP A 36 -3.33 13.69 5.38
CA ASP A 36 -4.19 14.81 4.95
C ASP A 36 -4.36 14.92 3.43
N ARG A 37 -3.50 14.25 2.66
CA ARG A 37 -3.52 14.25 1.18
C ARG A 37 -3.92 12.91 0.58
N LEU A 38 -3.74 11.84 1.34
CA LEU A 38 -3.97 10.48 0.86
C LEU A 38 -5.47 10.22 0.63
N ASP A 39 -5.80 9.75 -0.57
CA ASP A 39 -7.13 9.22 -0.87
C ASP A 39 -7.45 8.00 0.02
N PRO A 40 -8.50 8.07 0.86
CA PRO A 40 -8.92 6.95 1.71
C PRO A 40 -9.26 5.67 0.93
N ASP A 41 -9.79 5.80 -0.29
CA ASP A 41 -10.17 4.64 -1.10
C ASP A 41 -8.92 3.96 -1.69
N TRP A 42 -7.92 4.75 -2.10
CA TRP A 42 -6.61 4.21 -2.47
C TRP A 42 -5.96 3.46 -1.29
N ALA A 43 -6.00 4.04 -0.09
CA ALA A 43 -5.43 3.44 1.11
C ALA A 43 -6.10 2.10 1.44
N ARG A 44 -7.43 2.06 1.37
CA ARG A 44 -8.24 0.85 1.56
C ARG A 44 -7.86 -0.22 0.54
N ALA A 45 -7.83 0.13 -0.74
CA ALA A 45 -7.50 -0.80 -1.82
C ALA A 45 -6.09 -1.38 -1.65
N ASN A 46 -5.10 -0.55 -1.28
CA ASN A 46 -3.74 -1.01 -1.03
C ASN A 46 -3.67 -1.97 0.17
N ILE A 47 -4.28 -1.62 1.30
CA ILE A 47 -4.32 -2.47 2.50
C ILE A 47 -4.99 -3.80 2.19
N GLU A 48 -6.12 -3.77 1.49
CA GLU A 48 -6.85 -4.98 1.11
C GLU A 48 -6.02 -5.88 0.19
N ARG A 49 -5.40 -5.31 -0.86
CA ARG A 49 -4.50 -6.02 -1.77
C ARG A 49 -3.38 -6.75 -1.00
N ILE A 50 -2.73 -6.06 -0.07
CA ILE A 50 -1.64 -6.64 0.73
C ILE A 50 -2.16 -7.68 1.71
N TRP A 51 -3.28 -7.43 2.37
CA TRP A 51 -3.90 -8.40 3.27
C TRP A 51 -4.27 -9.69 2.54
N ARG A 52 -4.91 -9.60 1.36
CA ARG A 52 -5.27 -10.77 0.53
C ARG A 52 -4.03 -11.59 0.14
N ALA A 53 -2.91 -10.94 -0.12
CA ALA A 53 -1.65 -11.61 -0.44
C ALA A 53 -0.98 -12.30 0.77
N GLN A 54 -1.24 -11.84 2.00
CA GLN A 54 -0.61 -12.35 3.22
C GLN A 54 -1.48 -13.30 4.03
N VAL A 55 -2.80 -13.20 3.89
CA VAL A 55 -3.74 -13.94 4.72
C VAL A 55 -3.75 -15.43 4.34
N LYS A 56 -4.03 -16.31 5.31
CA LYS A 56 -4.19 -17.75 5.07
C LYS A 56 -5.35 -18.00 4.09
N LYS A 57 -5.17 -18.94 3.15
CA LYS A 57 -6.18 -19.32 2.14
C LYS A 57 -7.57 -19.60 2.74
N ARG A 58 -7.63 -20.31 3.88
CA ARG A 58 -8.89 -20.59 4.58
C ARG A 58 -9.63 -19.32 5.00
N THR A 59 -8.89 -18.35 5.53
CA THR A 59 -9.45 -17.07 5.97
C THR A 59 -9.89 -16.23 4.78
N LEU A 60 -9.10 -16.19 3.70
CA LEU A 60 -9.48 -15.49 2.47
C LEU A 60 -10.81 -16.00 1.92
N LYS A 61 -10.94 -17.33 1.76
CA LYS A 61 -12.18 -17.96 1.27
C LYS A 61 -13.39 -17.63 2.14
N ALA A 62 -13.22 -17.61 3.46
CA ALA A 62 -14.29 -17.29 4.39
C ALA A 62 -14.69 -15.80 4.36
N TRP A 63 -13.75 -14.92 4.04
CA TRP A 63 -14.00 -13.48 3.90
C TRP A 63 -14.68 -13.17 2.55
N GLU A 64 -14.22 -13.77 1.46
CA GLU A 64 -14.82 -13.59 0.11
C GLU A 64 -16.27 -14.08 0.05
N ALA A 65 -16.62 -15.12 0.82
CA ALA A 65 -17.99 -15.60 0.92
C ALA A 65 -18.94 -14.67 1.71
N ARG A 66 -18.43 -13.62 2.36
CA ARG A 66 -19.19 -12.65 3.17
C ARG A 66 -19.29 -11.27 2.53
N GLN A 67 -18.58 -11.03 1.43
CA GLN A 67 -18.67 -9.81 0.64
C GLN A 67 -19.77 -9.95 -0.41
#